data_AF-A0A4Y3VNG4-F1
#
_entry.id   AF-A0A4Y3VNG4-F1
#
_cell.length_a   1.000
_cell.length_b   1.000
_cell.length_c   1.000
_cell.angle_alpha   90.00
_cell.angle_beta   90.00
_cell.angle_gamma   90.00
#
_symmetry.space_group_name_H-M   'P 1'
#
loop_
_entity.id
_entity.type
_entity.pdbx_description
1 polymer ?
#
loop_
_entity_poly.entity_id
_entity_poly.type
_entity_poly.pdbx_seq_one_letter_code
_entity_poly.pdbx_strand_id
1 'polypeptide(L)'
;MDPQLVQLAQTAGTTVVALLATEAWTATRDGVVALWRRVSPARADDAAAAIEETRADVVLAREQGDTETEEALATEWYGRLRRLLAADPSAAQELERVLSEARGNFPSASSR
;
A
#
# COMPACT_ATOMS: atom_id res chain seq x y z
N MET A 1 9.73 14.25 11.28
CA MET A 1 8.77 14.10 10.17
C MET A 1 7.48 14.78 10.59
N ASP A 2 6.78 15.42 9.66
CA ASP A 2 5.48 16.07 9.89
C ASP A 2 4.44 15.04 10.42
N PRO A 3 3.68 15.34 11.49
CA PRO A 3 2.62 14.47 12.01
C PRO A 3 1.58 14.06 10.96
N GLN A 4 1.24 14.94 10.02
CA GLN A 4 0.31 14.64 8.94
C GLN A 4 0.85 13.53 8.03
N LEU A 5 2.16 13.51 7.76
CA LEU A 5 2.82 12.44 7.01
C LEU A 5 2.87 11.12 7.79
N VAL A 6 2.97 11.18 9.12
CA VAL A 6 2.89 9.98 9.98
C VAL A 6 1.50 9.35 9.86
N GLN A 7 0.45 10.16 9.98
CA GLN A 7 -0.94 9.71 9.88
C GLN A 7 -1.28 9.19 8.48
N LEU A 8 -0.77 9.85 7.44
CA LEU A 8 -0.90 9.37 6.06
C LEU A 8 -0.24 8.00 5.90
N ALA A 9 1.00 7.83 6.34
CA ALA A 9 1.68 6.53 6.26
C ALA A 9 0.91 5.42 6.98
N GLN A 10 0.31 5.72 8.14
CA GLN A 10 -0.46 4.75 8.91
C GLN A 10 -1.72 4.31 8.15
N THR A 11 -2.52 5.29 7.69
CA THR A 11 -3.74 5.03 6.91
C THR A 11 -3.42 4.29 5.60
N ALA A 12 -2.35 4.70 4.94
CA ALA A 12 -1.87 4.08 3.72
C ALA A 12 -1.41 2.63 3.93
N GLY A 13 -0.74 2.32 5.05
CA GLY A 13 -0.34 0.96 5.40
C GLY A 13 -1.52 -0.01 5.44
N THR A 14 -2.55 0.32 6.22
CA THR A 14 -3.79 -0.47 6.28
C THR A 14 -4.48 -0.57 4.91
N THR A 15 -4.50 0.53 4.15
CA THR A 15 -5.14 0.56 2.83
C THR A 15 -4.44 -0.34 1.82
N VAL A 16 -3.11 -0.29 1.76
CA VAL A 16 -2.32 -1.13 0.84
C VAL A 16 -2.62 -2.60 1.10
N VAL A 17 -2.51 -3.05 2.35
CA VAL A 17 -2.80 -4.44 2.74
C VAL A 17 -4.23 -4.82 2.35
N ALA A 18 -5.20 -3.95 2.65
CA ALA A 18 -6.59 -4.22 2.31
C ALA A 18 -6.83 -4.37 0.80
N LEU A 19 -6.15 -3.57 -0.03
CA LEU A 19 -6.27 -3.60 -1.50
C LEU A 19 -5.51 -4.78 -2.12
N LEU A 20 -4.37 -5.17 -1.55
CA LEU A 20 -3.58 -6.31 -2.04
C LEU A 20 -4.34 -7.63 -1.95
N ALA A 21 -5.32 -7.71 -1.07
CA ALA A 21 -6.23 -8.83 -0.93
C ALA A 21 -7.48 -8.75 -1.83
N THR A 22 -7.49 -7.87 -2.82
CA THR A 22 -8.61 -7.69 -3.78
C THR A 22 -8.13 -7.76 -5.22
N GLU A 23 -9.05 -7.59 -6.17
CA GLU A 23 -8.74 -7.47 -7.60
C GLU A 23 -7.95 -6.18 -7.93
N ALA A 24 -7.97 -5.17 -7.05
CA ALA A 24 -7.23 -3.92 -7.22
C ALA A 24 -5.72 -4.04 -6.97
N TRP A 25 -5.23 -5.23 -6.61
CA TRP A 25 -3.84 -5.45 -6.20
C TRP A 25 -2.83 -5.04 -7.28
N THR A 26 -3.08 -5.35 -8.56
CA THR A 26 -2.13 -5.06 -9.65
C THR A 26 -1.92 -3.55 -9.77
N ALA A 27 -3.01 -2.78 -9.76
CA ALA A 27 -2.97 -1.32 -9.80
C ALA A 27 -2.27 -0.75 -8.56
N THR A 28 -2.54 -1.33 -7.39
CA THR A 28 -1.87 -0.94 -6.13
C THR A 28 -0.37 -1.20 -6.20
N ARG A 29 0.05 -2.39 -6.64
CA ARG A 29 1.46 -2.75 -6.82
C ARG A 29 2.15 -1.78 -7.75
N ASP A 30 1.61 -1.58 -8.94
CA ASP A 30 2.26 -0.80 -9.97
C ASP A 30 2.44 0.67 -9.53
N GLY A 31 1.41 1.26 -8.90
CA GLY A 31 1.48 2.62 -8.37
C GLY A 31 2.48 2.76 -7.21
N VAL A 32 2.49 1.79 -6.28
CA VAL A 32 3.43 1.80 -5.16
C VAL A 32 4.87 1.61 -5.65
N VAL A 33 5.14 0.66 -6.54
CA VAL A 33 6.47 0.44 -7.11
C VAL A 33 6.94 1.67 -7.91
N ALA A 34 6.05 2.31 -8.68
CA ALA A 34 6.37 3.55 -9.38
C ALA A 34 6.78 4.68 -8.43
N LEU A 35 6.08 4.81 -7.29
CA LEU A 35 6.43 5.76 -6.25
C LEU A 35 7.83 5.49 -5.67
N TRP A 36 8.14 4.23 -5.37
CA TRP A 36 9.46 3.83 -4.88
C TRP A 36 10.57 4.08 -5.91
N ARG A 37 10.33 3.79 -7.20
CA ARG A 37 11.30 4.09 -8.28
C ARG A 37 11.63 5.57 -8.36
N ARG A 38 10.68 6.46 -8.07
CA ARG A 38 10.90 7.91 -8.09
C ARG A 38 11.72 8.39 -6.89
N VAL A 39 11.40 7.90 -5.68
CA VAL A 39 12.00 8.40 -4.43
C VAL A 39 13.31 7.68 -4.08
N SER A 40 13.35 6.36 -4.27
CA SER A 40 14.51 5.53 -3.93
C SER A 40 14.65 4.37 -4.93
N PRO A 41 15.17 4.65 -6.14
CA PRO A 41 15.30 3.63 -7.21
C PRO A 41 16.00 2.36 -6.74
N ALA A 42 17.03 2.49 -5.90
CA ALA A 42 17.79 1.37 -5.36
C ALA A 42 16.99 0.42 -4.45
N ARG A 43 15.81 0.85 -3.96
CA ARG A 43 14.92 0.04 -3.12
C ARG A 43 13.62 -0.36 -3.82
N ALA A 44 13.48 -0.02 -5.10
CA ALA A 44 12.25 -0.29 -5.84
C ALA A 44 11.99 -1.79 -6.03
N ASP A 45 13.04 -2.56 -6.29
CA ASP A 45 12.92 -4.01 -6.48
C ASP A 45 12.59 -4.71 -5.16
N ASP A 46 13.20 -4.27 -4.05
CA ASP A 46 12.85 -4.74 -2.70
C ASP A 46 11.38 -4.45 -2.36
N ALA A 47 10.89 -3.25 -2.71
CA ALA A 47 9.49 -2.87 -2.48
C ALA A 47 8.53 -3.70 -3.35
N ALA A 48 8.92 -4.02 -4.59
CA ALA A 48 8.14 -4.88 -5.47
C ALA A 48 8.03 -6.30 -4.92
N ALA A 49 9.14 -6.88 -4.48
CA ALA A 49 9.15 -8.21 -3.85
C ALA A 49 8.29 -8.24 -2.57
N ALA A 50 8.41 -7.23 -1.71
CA ALA A 50 7.62 -7.13 -0.49
C ALA A 50 6.10 -7.03 -0.76
N ILE A 51 5.68 -6.39 -1.85
CA ILE A 51 4.25 -6.36 -2.24
C ILE A 51 3.75 -7.75 -2.60
N GLU A 52 4.51 -8.49 -3.41
CA GLU A 52 4.08 -9.82 -3.85
C GLU A 52 4.00 -10.79 -2.66
N GLU A 53 4.94 -10.71 -1.73
CA GLU A 53 4.92 -11.46 -0.46
C GLU A 53 3.71 -11.07 0.40
N THR A 54 3.51 -9.76 0.62
CA THR A 54 2.36 -9.27 1.39
C THR A 54 1.04 -9.73 0.79
N ARG A 55 0.92 -9.75 -0.54
CA ARG A 55 -0.29 -10.23 -1.24
C ARG A 55 -0.56 -11.71 -0.92
N ALA A 56 0.46 -12.55 -0.98
CA ALA A 56 0.30 -13.97 -0.67
C ALA A 56 -0.19 -14.17 0.77
N ASP A 57 0.42 -13.46 1.72
CA ASP A 57 0.11 -13.58 3.13
C ASP A 57 -1.27 -13.02 3.48
N VAL A 58 -1.65 -11.86 2.95
CA VAL A 58 -2.96 -11.26 3.24
C VAL A 58 -4.12 -12.06 2.64
N VAL A 59 -3.92 -12.70 1.49
CA VAL A 59 -4.93 -13.59 0.89
C VAL A 59 -5.16 -14.80 1.79
N LEU A 60 -4.08 -15.44 2.25
CA LEU A 60 -4.16 -16.57 3.16
C LEU A 60 -4.79 -16.19 4.51
N ALA A 61 -4.39 -15.04 5.06
CA ALA A 61 -4.93 -14.52 6.31
C ALA A 61 -6.45 -14.32 6.22
N ARG A 62 -6.94 -13.75 5.11
CA ARG A 62 -8.39 -13.58 4.88
C ARG A 62 -9.15 -14.89 4.77
N GLU A 63 -8.59 -15.87 4.09
CA GLU A 63 -9.20 -17.21 3.98
C GLU A 63 -9.34 -17.89 5.34
N GLN A 64 -8.40 -17.61 6.26
CA GLN A 64 -8.36 -18.19 7.60
C GLN A 64 -9.07 -17.33 8.66
N GLY A 65 -9.43 -16.09 8.34
CA GLY A 65 -9.94 -15.11 9.30
C GLY A 65 -8.88 -14.62 10.29
N ASP A 66 -7.60 -14.66 9.91
CA ASP A 66 -6.47 -14.24 10.74
C ASP A 66 -6.27 -12.72 10.67
N THR A 67 -6.93 -12.01 11.56
CA THR A 67 -6.81 -10.55 11.66
C THR A 67 -5.46 -10.10 12.22
N GLU A 68 -4.76 -10.94 12.98
CA GLU A 68 -3.46 -10.58 13.59
C GLU A 68 -2.40 -10.45 12.50
N THR A 69 -2.36 -11.38 11.54
CA THR A 69 -1.48 -11.29 10.38
C THR A 69 -1.78 -10.05 9.53
N GLU A 70 -3.05 -9.73 9.28
CA GLU A 70 -3.41 -8.50 8.53
C GLU A 70 -2.92 -7.22 9.23
N GLU A 71 -3.07 -7.13 10.55
CA GLU A 71 -2.61 -5.99 11.35
C GLU A 71 -1.07 -5.86 11.39
N ALA A 72 -0.37 -7.00 11.46
CA ALA A 72 1.08 -7.05 11.41
C ALA A 72 1.60 -6.53 10.06
N LEU A 73 1.03 -7.02 8.95
CA LEU A 73 1.37 -6.55 7.60
C LEU A 73 1.08 -5.04 7.44
N ALA A 74 -0.04 -4.55 7.99
CA ALA A 74 -0.37 -3.12 7.92
C ALA A 74 0.67 -2.26 8.67
N THR A 75 1.14 -2.73 9.82
CA THR A 75 2.21 -2.09 10.61
C THR A 75 3.54 -2.07 9.86
N GLU A 76 3.84 -3.15 9.15
CA GLU A 76 5.05 -3.27 8.32
C GLU A 76 5.04 -2.25 7.18
N TRP A 77 3.90 -2.14 6.48
CA TRP A 77 3.69 -1.17 5.40
C TRP A 77 3.69 0.26 5.89
N TYR A 78 3.12 0.55 7.06
CA TYR A 78 3.28 1.84 7.74
C TYR A 78 4.75 2.20 7.89
N GLY A 79 5.59 1.27 8.40
CA GLY A 79 7.01 1.50 8.59
C GLY A 79 7.74 1.82 7.27
N ARG A 80 7.41 1.09 6.19
CA ARG A 80 7.95 1.32 4.84
C ARG A 80 7.57 2.68 4.28
N LEU A 81 6.27 3.01 4.28
CA LEU A 81 5.74 4.27 3.76
C LEU A 81 6.22 5.47 4.56
N ARG A 82 6.35 5.33 5.89
CA ARG A 82 6.94 6.36 6.75
C ARG A 82 8.38 6.69 6.34
N ARG A 83 9.20 5.69 6.04
CA ARG A 83 10.59 5.89 5.57
C ARG A 83 10.62 6.54 4.19
N LEU A 84 9.71 6.16 3.30
CA LEU A 84 9.56 6.76 1.98
C LEU A 84 9.21 8.25 2.06
N LEU A 85 8.18 8.61 2.84
CA LEU A 85 7.75 10.00 3.04
C LEU A 85 8.77 10.84 3.82
N ALA A 86 9.56 10.21 4.69
CA ALA A 86 10.67 10.87 5.35
C ALA A 86 11.83 11.19 4.37
N ALA A 87 12.03 10.36 3.34
CA ALA A 87 13.03 10.58 2.31
C ALA A 87 12.59 11.63 1.28
N ASP A 88 11.32 11.64 0.90
CA ASP A 88 10.73 12.66 0.02
C ASP A 88 9.28 12.99 0.45
N PRO A 89 9.07 14.08 1.21
CA PRO A 89 7.73 14.52 1.60
C PRO A 89 6.80 14.84 0.42
N SER A 90 7.33 15.18 -0.76
CA SER A 90 6.51 15.48 -1.94
C SER A 90 5.78 14.24 -2.48
N ALA A 91 6.20 13.05 -2.06
CA ALA A 91 5.54 11.78 -2.39
C ALA A 91 4.16 11.61 -1.76
N ALA A 92 3.76 12.45 -0.81
CA ALA A 92 2.48 12.34 -0.11
C ALA A 92 1.26 12.43 -1.06
N GLN A 93 1.20 13.47 -1.90
CA GLN A 93 0.09 13.64 -2.85
C GLN A 93 0.00 12.49 -3.84
N GLU A 94 1.15 11.99 -4.30
CA GLU A 94 1.20 10.89 -5.23
C GLU A 94 0.76 9.56 -4.59
N LEU A 95 1.14 9.32 -3.34
CA LEU A 95 0.66 8.17 -2.57
C LEU A 95 -0.86 8.21 -2.41
N GLU A 96 -1.43 9.37 -2.06
CA GLU A 96 -2.88 9.54 -1.95
C GLU A 96 -3.59 9.30 -3.29
N ARG A 97 -3.01 9.77 -4.40
CA ARG A 97 -3.53 9.56 -5.75
C ARG A 97 -3.54 8.07 -6.10
N VAL A 98 -2.41 7.38 -5.94
CA VAL A 98 -2.30 5.94 -6.20
C VAL A 98 -3.33 5.14 -5.42
N LEU A 99 -3.50 5.43 -4.12
CA LEU A 99 -4.47 4.71 -3.29
C LEU A 99 -5.91 5.06 -3.67
N SER A 100 -6.19 6.30 -4.05
CA SER A 100 -7.53 6.72 -4.48
C SER A 100 -7.92 6.07 -5.81
N GLU A 101 -6.99 6.00 -6.77
CA GLU A 101 -7.18 5.33 -8.06
C GLU A 101 -7.40 3.83 -7.87
N ALA A 102 -6.57 3.17 -7.04
CA ALA A 102 -6.72 1.75 -6.76
C ALA A 102 -8.06 1.41 -6.07
N ARG A 103 -8.53 2.29 -5.16
CA ARG A 103 -9.87 2.17 -4.55
C ARG A 103 -10.99 2.40 -5.57
N GLY A 104 -10.83 3.40 -6.45
CA GLY A 104 -11.81 3.75 -7.48
C GLY A 104 -11.91 2.75 -8.63
N ASN A 105 -10.92 1.86 -8.77
CA ASN A 105 -10.94 0.77 -9.73
C ASN A 105 -11.86 -0.40 -9.32
N PHE A 106 -12.52 -0.30 -8.15
CA PHE A 106 -13.74 -1.07 -7.92
C PHE A 106 -14.80 -0.58 -8.90
N PRO A 107 -15.36 -1.45 -9.77
CA PRO A 107 -16.55 -1.06 -10.51
C PRO A 107 -17.59 -0.67 -9.49
N SER A 108 -17.98 0.60 -9.46
CA SER A 108 -19.18 1.05 -8.78
C SER A 108 -20.29 0.11 -9.20
N ALA A 109 -20.76 -0.72 -8.27
CA ALA A 109 -21.92 -1.57 -8.48
C ALA A 109 -23.12 -0.66 -8.75
N SER A 110 -23.36 -0.37 -10.02
CA SER A 110 -24.52 0.30 -10.61
C SER A 110 -24.42 0.02 -12.12
N SER A 111 -25.27 -0.81 -12.70
CA SER A 111 -26.71 -0.57 -12.70
C SER A 111 -27.55 -1.83 -12.46
N ARG A 112 -28.62 -1.57 -11.69
CA ARG A 112 -29.94 -2.20 -11.77
C ARG A 112 -30.39 -2.51 -13.19
#